data_AF-A0A8K0VHX8-F1
#
_entry.id   AF-A0A8K0VHX8-F1
#
_cell.length_a   1.000
_cell.length_b   1.000
_cell.length_c   1.000
_cell.angle_alpha   90.00
_cell.angle_beta   90.00
_cell.angle_gamma   90.00
#
_symmetry.space_group_name_H-M   'P 1'
#
loop_
_entity.id
_entity.type
_entity.pdbx_description
1 polymer ?
#
loop_
_entity_poly.entity_id
_entity_poly.type
_entity_poly.pdbx_seq_one_letter_code
_entity_poly.pdbx_strand_id
1 'polypeptide(L)'
;MPLYQRLSPASSRMTSESPPRRPAAQQPKTKYRLLLANELPSWYAHNSFLRTGYRPINGSVRLCANSLRFIHNETVNIYSHLIPAAIALAGNCFLHRYFRDRYPAAPLADQLAIHVYLMSSLLCFGISSICHTLHCHSEACSGLWDRLDYAAIILQTVGSFVSGIYVTFYCNPGLKELYWTMGRLLSTIIVVNPRFQSSRWRKLRIATFVAMGFSGLLPVIHAACIYPFAQWNQQAGLGYYLVEGLALILGVVFYTKFDIWGASHQIFHLFVVLSAAIHIWGVLSVYDWIYNNLQC
;
A
#
# COMPACT_ATOMS: atom_id res chain seq x y z
N MET A 1 7.18 -30.39 -19.91
CA MET A 1 6.13 -30.02 -20.86
C MET A 1 5.97 -31.12 -21.90
N PRO A 2 5.03 -32.05 -21.69
CA PRO A 2 4.38 -32.75 -22.79
C PRO A 2 2.88 -32.43 -22.80
N LEU A 3 2.39 -32.18 -24.00
CA LEU A 3 1.04 -31.73 -24.34
C LEU A 3 0.01 -32.86 -24.33
N TYR A 4 -1.18 -32.50 -23.87
CA TYR A 4 -2.50 -32.85 -24.40
C TYR A 4 -2.54 -33.74 -25.66
N GLN A 5 -3.10 -34.94 -25.52
CA GLN A 5 -3.99 -35.56 -26.52
C GLN A 5 -4.61 -36.84 -25.96
N ARG A 6 -5.94 -36.87 -25.83
CA ARG A 6 -6.80 -38.03 -26.11
C ARG A 6 -8.27 -37.61 -25.94
N LEU A 7 -8.88 -37.26 -27.06
CA LEU A 7 -10.33 -37.28 -27.26
C LEU A 7 -10.57 -38.16 -28.49
N SER A 8 -11.19 -39.31 -28.28
CA SER A 8 -12.02 -40.04 -29.26
C SER A 8 -12.98 -40.94 -28.47
N PRO A 9 -14.28 -40.98 -28.82
CA PRO A 9 -15.29 -41.69 -28.04
C PRO A 9 -15.42 -43.14 -28.51
N ALA A 10 -15.21 -44.09 -27.61
CA ALA A 10 -15.67 -45.47 -27.79
C ALA A 10 -16.98 -45.64 -27.00
N SER A 11 -18.08 -45.76 -27.75
CA SER A 11 -19.42 -46.05 -27.23
C SER A 11 -19.48 -47.49 -26.73
N SER A 12 -19.43 -47.68 -25.41
CA SER A 12 -19.93 -48.88 -24.74
C SER A 12 -21.15 -48.50 -23.89
N ARG A 13 -22.27 -49.18 -24.13
CA ARG A 13 -23.49 -49.09 -23.32
C ARG A 13 -23.17 -49.47 -21.88
N MET A 14 -23.38 -48.54 -20.94
CA MET A 14 -23.52 -48.86 -19.51
C MET A 14 -24.83 -48.29 -18.99
N THR A 15 -25.55 -49.19 -18.32
CA THR A 15 -26.84 -49.07 -17.67
C THR A 15 -26.88 -47.96 -16.62
N SER A 16 -28.03 -47.28 -16.52
CA SER A 16 -28.27 -46.22 -15.53
C SER A 16 -28.43 -46.79 -14.13
N GLU A 17 -27.41 -46.63 -13.29
CA GLU A 17 -27.60 -46.64 -11.84
C GLU A 17 -27.06 -45.32 -11.28
N SER A 18 -27.94 -44.61 -10.58
CA SER A 18 -27.60 -43.34 -9.95
C SER A 18 -26.79 -43.61 -8.67
N PRO A 19 -25.64 -42.94 -8.47
CA PRO A 19 -24.85 -43.16 -7.26
C PRO A 19 -25.58 -42.60 -6.03
N PRO A 20 -25.45 -43.25 -4.86
CA PRO A 20 -26.09 -42.78 -3.63
C PRO A 20 -25.58 -41.38 -3.29
N ARG A 21 -26.51 -40.46 -2.99
CA ARG A 21 -26.19 -39.11 -2.49
C ARG A 21 -25.31 -39.25 -1.25
N ARG A 22 -24.07 -38.80 -1.35
CA ARG A 22 -23.22 -38.57 -0.17
C ARG A 22 -23.98 -37.65 0.80
N PRO A 23 -24.09 -37.99 2.09
CA PRO A 23 -24.67 -37.09 3.05
C PRO A 23 -23.90 -35.77 3.01
N ALA A 24 -24.63 -34.65 2.93
CA ALA A 24 -24.05 -33.33 2.98
C ALA A 24 -23.15 -33.25 4.22
N ALA A 25 -21.86 -32.98 4.01
CA ALA A 25 -20.91 -32.79 5.09
C ALA A 25 -21.46 -31.68 6.01
N GLN A 26 -21.89 -32.07 7.21
CA GLN A 26 -22.30 -31.12 8.23
C GLN A 26 -21.09 -30.22 8.51
N GLN A 27 -21.22 -28.93 8.20
CA GLN A 27 -20.21 -27.94 8.55
C GLN A 27 -20.03 -27.97 10.07
N PRO A 28 -18.84 -28.29 10.59
CA PRO A 28 -18.61 -28.29 12.03
C PRO A 28 -18.83 -26.86 12.53
N LYS A 29 -19.66 -26.71 13.58
CA LYS A 29 -19.85 -25.45 14.31
C LYS A 29 -18.46 -24.97 14.77
N THR A 30 -17.94 -23.93 14.14
CA THR A 30 -16.55 -23.49 14.30
C THR A 30 -16.33 -22.90 15.68
N LYS A 31 -15.67 -23.66 16.56
CA LYS A 31 -14.88 -23.06 17.65
C LYS A 31 -13.81 -22.21 16.96
N TYR A 32 -13.74 -20.92 17.25
CA TYR A 32 -12.65 -20.04 16.79
C TYR A 32 -11.33 -20.60 17.34
N ARG A 33 -10.66 -21.44 16.56
CA ARG A 33 -9.35 -22.02 16.87
C ARG A 33 -8.34 -21.42 15.90
N LEU A 34 -7.30 -20.80 16.45
CA LEU A 34 -6.12 -20.40 15.68
C LEU A 34 -5.26 -21.63 15.38
N LEU A 35 -4.60 -21.61 14.23
CA LEU A 35 -3.84 -22.72 13.68
C LEU A 35 -2.34 -22.46 13.75
N LEU A 36 -1.57 -23.54 13.77
CA LEU A 36 -0.12 -23.54 13.60
C LEU A 36 0.24 -23.47 12.11
N ALA A 37 1.42 -22.94 11.81
CA ALA A 37 1.93 -22.83 10.45
C ALA A 37 2.02 -24.19 9.72
N ASN A 38 2.34 -25.26 10.44
CA ASN A 38 2.43 -26.62 9.87
C ASN A 38 1.07 -27.28 9.60
N GLU A 39 -0.03 -26.69 10.07
CA GLU A 39 -1.40 -27.12 9.76
C GLU A 39 -1.92 -26.48 8.47
N LEU A 40 -1.14 -25.60 7.84
CA LEU A 40 -1.59 -24.72 6.76
C LEU A 40 -0.80 -24.95 5.47
N PRO A 41 -1.42 -24.66 4.31
CA PRO A 41 -0.73 -24.73 3.03
C PRO A 41 0.36 -23.65 2.94
N SER A 42 1.41 -23.95 2.18
CA SER A 42 2.60 -23.10 2.05
C SER A 42 2.33 -21.72 1.45
N TRP A 43 1.26 -21.54 0.66
CA TRP A 43 0.87 -20.22 0.13
C TRP A 43 0.41 -19.28 1.25
N TYR A 44 -0.18 -19.82 2.33
CA TYR A 44 -0.73 -19.04 3.43
C TYR A 44 0.30 -18.86 4.55
N ALA A 45 0.96 -19.94 4.96
CA ALA A 45 2.01 -19.93 5.98
C ALA A 45 3.43 -19.96 5.37
N HIS A 46 3.72 -18.99 4.49
CA HIS A 46 5.01 -18.91 3.77
C HIS A 46 6.16 -18.36 4.63
N ASN A 47 5.84 -17.58 5.66
CA ASN A 47 6.83 -16.98 6.55
C ASN A 47 7.23 -17.97 7.65
N SER A 48 8.44 -18.52 7.55
CA SER A 48 8.97 -19.52 8.50
C SER A 48 9.19 -18.99 9.93
N PHE A 49 9.14 -17.66 10.12
CA PHE A 49 9.26 -17.04 11.44
C PHE A 49 7.93 -16.93 12.18
N LEU A 50 6.80 -17.00 11.47
CA LEU A 50 5.46 -16.98 12.04
C LEU A 50 4.97 -18.42 12.22
N ARG A 51 4.92 -18.89 13.47
CA ARG A 51 4.63 -20.30 13.80
C ARG A 51 3.19 -20.53 14.24
N THR A 52 2.54 -19.53 14.84
CA THR A 52 1.23 -19.68 15.47
C THR A 52 0.30 -18.51 15.15
N GLY A 53 -0.96 -18.60 15.59
CA GLY A 53 -1.89 -17.47 15.54
C GLY A 53 -2.59 -17.27 14.20
N TYR A 54 -2.53 -18.25 13.29
CA TYR A 54 -3.16 -18.15 11.98
C TYR A 54 -4.67 -18.39 12.04
N ARG A 55 -5.41 -17.69 11.20
CA ARG A 55 -6.86 -17.90 11.06
C ARG A 55 -7.15 -19.10 10.16
N PRO A 56 -8.23 -19.87 10.40
CA PRO A 56 -8.66 -20.91 9.48
C PRO A 56 -9.06 -20.35 8.11
N ILE A 57 -8.64 -21.04 7.06
CA ILE A 57 -9.10 -20.77 5.69
C ILE A 57 -10.59 -21.12 5.60
N ASN A 58 -11.43 -20.15 5.24
CA ASN A 58 -12.88 -20.30 5.38
C ASN A 58 -13.70 -19.90 4.12
N GLY A 59 -13.07 -19.32 3.10
CA GLY A 59 -13.75 -18.97 1.84
C GLY A 59 -14.91 -17.97 1.97
N SER A 60 -15.03 -17.27 3.11
CA SER A 60 -16.14 -16.36 3.39
C SER A 60 -15.63 -14.99 3.80
N VAL A 61 -15.90 -13.98 2.98
CA VAL A 61 -15.62 -12.56 3.30
C VAL A 61 -16.23 -12.17 4.66
N ARG A 62 -17.43 -12.67 4.98
CA ARG A 62 -18.08 -12.39 6.27
C ARG A 62 -17.31 -12.96 7.45
N LEU A 63 -16.80 -14.19 7.34
CA LEU A 63 -15.98 -14.79 8.40
C LEU A 63 -14.62 -14.10 8.53
N CYS A 64 -14.01 -13.69 7.41
CA CYS A 64 -12.81 -12.85 7.40
C CYS A 64 -13.05 -11.51 8.11
N ALA A 65 -14.15 -10.82 7.81
CA ALA A 65 -14.51 -9.57 8.49
C ALA A 65 -14.86 -9.77 9.97
N ASN A 66 -15.50 -10.89 10.34
CA ASN A 66 -15.76 -11.22 11.74
C ASN A 66 -14.46 -11.43 12.54
N SER A 67 -13.36 -11.80 11.88
CA SER A 67 -12.07 -12.01 12.56
C SER A 67 -11.48 -10.74 13.16
N LEU A 68 -11.91 -9.55 12.69
CA LEU A 68 -11.51 -8.25 13.27
C LEU A 68 -11.83 -8.13 14.77
N ARG A 69 -12.76 -8.95 15.28
CA ARG A 69 -13.17 -8.94 16.70
C ARG A 69 -12.27 -9.77 17.61
N PHE A 70 -11.27 -10.46 17.06
CA PHE A 70 -10.42 -11.40 17.80
C PHE A 70 -8.94 -11.19 17.46
N ILE A 71 -8.06 -11.59 18.37
CA ILE A 71 -6.61 -11.46 18.20
C ILE A 71 -6.07 -12.65 17.40
N HIS A 72 -5.22 -12.36 16.43
CA HIS A 72 -4.52 -13.31 15.56
C HIS A 72 -3.24 -12.65 15.00
N ASN A 73 -2.42 -13.40 14.27
CA ASN A 73 -1.15 -12.92 13.71
C ASN A 73 -1.30 -11.69 12.79
N GLU A 74 -2.41 -11.58 12.07
CA GLU A 74 -2.71 -10.42 11.21
C GLU A 74 -3.34 -9.21 11.93
N THR A 75 -3.65 -9.27 13.22
CA THR A 75 -4.42 -8.20 13.91
C THR A 75 -3.71 -6.85 13.82
N VAL A 76 -2.41 -6.80 14.12
CA VAL A 76 -1.65 -5.55 14.06
C VAL A 76 -1.48 -5.08 12.61
N ASN A 77 -1.25 -5.98 11.66
CA ASN A 77 -1.13 -5.62 10.24
C ASN A 77 -2.41 -4.94 9.73
N ILE A 78 -3.58 -5.45 10.13
CA ILE A 78 -4.88 -4.85 9.80
C ILE A 78 -5.02 -3.48 10.45
N TYR A 79 -4.95 -3.39 11.79
CA TYR A 79 -5.28 -2.16 12.50
C TYR A 79 -4.26 -1.04 12.30
N SER A 80 -2.99 -1.38 12.11
CA SER A 80 -1.93 -0.40 11.80
C SER A 80 -2.20 0.38 10.52
N HIS A 81 -2.97 -0.17 9.57
CA HIS A 81 -3.37 0.54 8.35
C HIS A 81 -4.87 0.94 8.35
N LEU A 82 -5.75 0.19 9.00
CA LEU A 82 -7.17 0.54 9.10
C LEU A 82 -7.39 1.91 9.78
N ILE A 83 -6.67 2.16 10.88
CA ILE A 83 -6.80 3.41 11.64
C ILE A 83 -6.29 4.60 10.82
N PRO A 84 -5.07 4.58 10.24
CA PRO A 84 -4.61 5.63 9.34
C PRO A 84 -5.48 5.83 8.10
N ALA A 85 -6.07 4.77 7.54
CA ALA A 85 -7.03 4.91 6.45
C ALA A 85 -8.25 5.73 6.87
N ALA A 86 -8.82 5.46 8.05
CA ALA A 86 -9.92 6.24 8.59
C ALA A 86 -9.53 7.71 8.87
N ILE A 87 -8.32 7.94 9.37
CA ILE A 87 -7.77 9.29 9.59
C ILE A 87 -7.59 10.02 8.25
N ALA A 88 -7.05 9.37 7.22
CA ALA A 88 -6.87 9.96 5.90
C ALA A 88 -8.21 10.29 5.25
N LEU A 89 -9.22 9.42 5.39
CA LEU A 89 -10.59 9.70 4.95
C LEU A 89 -11.17 10.93 5.64
N ALA A 90 -11.13 10.96 6.97
CA ALA A 90 -11.64 12.09 7.75
C ALA A 90 -10.91 13.39 7.39
N GLY A 91 -9.57 13.35 7.36
CA GLY A 91 -8.74 14.49 6.97
C GLY A 91 -9.10 15.02 5.58
N ASN A 92 -9.34 14.12 4.62
CA ASN A 92 -9.75 14.52 3.28
C ASN A 92 -11.15 15.16 3.24
N CYS A 93 -12.12 14.60 3.98
CA CYS A 93 -13.46 15.18 4.10
C CYS A 93 -13.47 16.57 4.75
N PHE A 94 -12.57 16.83 5.70
CA PHE A 94 -12.47 18.12 6.39
C PHE A 94 -11.52 19.11 5.70
N LEU A 95 -10.71 18.65 4.73
CA LEU A 95 -9.65 19.46 4.11
C LEU A 95 -10.19 20.75 3.48
N HIS A 96 -11.31 20.66 2.75
CA HIS A 96 -11.89 21.84 2.09
C HIS A 96 -12.30 22.93 3.10
N ARG A 97 -12.89 22.52 4.24
CA ARG A 97 -13.26 23.46 5.32
C ARG A 97 -12.01 24.07 5.96
N TYR A 98 -11.02 23.23 6.26
CA TYR A 98 -9.73 23.68 6.80
C TYR A 98 -9.08 24.72 5.89
N PHE A 99 -9.04 24.47 4.58
CA PHE A 99 -8.46 25.41 3.61
C PHE A 99 -9.26 26.70 3.47
N ARG A 100 -10.60 26.61 3.40
CA ARG A 100 -11.44 27.81 3.33
C ARG A 100 -11.23 28.72 4.53
N ASP A 101 -11.11 28.16 5.72
CA ASP A 101 -11.02 28.92 6.96
C ASP A 101 -9.59 29.44 7.20
N ARG A 102 -8.55 28.67 6.85
CA ARG A 102 -7.13 29.00 7.07
C ARG A 102 -6.49 29.79 5.92
N TYR A 103 -6.90 29.50 4.68
CA TYR A 103 -6.31 29.99 3.43
C TYR A 103 -7.40 30.46 2.45
N PRO A 104 -8.18 31.50 2.78
CA PRO A 104 -9.37 31.88 2.02
C PRO A 104 -9.07 32.31 0.57
N ALA A 105 -7.86 32.79 0.29
CA ALA A 105 -7.42 33.21 -1.04
C ALA A 105 -6.68 32.11 -1.83
N ALA A 106 -6.58 30.89 -1.30
CA ALA A 106 -5.84 29.81 -1.94
C ALA A 106 -6.53 29.32 -3.22
N PRO A 107 -5.80 29.20 -4.35
CA PRO A 107 -6.34 28.55 -5.54
C PRO A 107 -6.69 27.08 -5.29
N LEU A 108 -7.66 26.56 -6.04
CA LEU A 108 -8.10 25.17 -5.93
C LEU A 108 -6.97 24.17 -6.18
N ALA A 109 -5.99 24.51 -7.03
CA ALA A 109 -4.85 23.66 -7.33
C ALA A 109 -4.04 23.27 -6.07
N ASP A 110 -3.94 24.18 -5.10
CA ASP A 110 -3.23 23.93 -3.84
C ASP A 110 -3.94 22.87 -3.00
N GLN A 111 -5.26 22.99 -2.91
CA GLN A 111 -6.10 22.01 -2.23
C GLN A 111 -6.02 20.65 -2.93
N LEU A 112 -6.03 20.64 -4.27
CA LEU A 112 -5.98 19.40 -5.05
C LEU A 112 -4.67 18.63 -4.82
N ALA A 113 -3.53 19.31 -4.71
CA ALA A 113 -2.26 18.66 -4.42
C ALA A 113 -2.31 17.86 -3.11
N ILE A 114 -2.94 18.42 -2.07
CA ILE A 114 -3.08 17.75 -0.77
C ILE A 114 -4.19 16.68 -0.80
N HIS A 115 -5.30 16.93 -1.50
CA HIS A 115 -6.35 15.92 -1.69
C HIS A 115 -5.82 14.67 -2.38
N VAL A 116 -4.96 14.82 -3.40
CA VAL A 116 -4.33 13.69 -4.11
C VAL A 116 -3.53 12.83 -3.13
N TYR A 117 -2.72 13.45 -2.27
CA TYR A 117 -1.92 12.73 -1.28
C TYR A 117 -2.77 12.00 -0.23
N LEU A 118 -3.78 12.67 0.32
CA LEU A 118 -4.67 12.05 1.30
C LEU A 118 -5.51 10.91 0.68
N MET A 119 -5.92 11.05 -0.59
CA MET A 119 -6.60 9.98 -1.32
C MET A 119 -5.68 8.80 -1.60
N SER A 120 -4.44 9.03 -2.03
CA SER A 120 -3.49 7.94 -2.22
C SER A 120 -3.18 7.23 -0.90
N SER A 121 -3.10 7.97 0.21
CA SER A 121 -2.85 7.42 1.54
C SER A 121 -4.04 6.58 2.02
N LEU A 122 -5.26 7.07 1.83
CA LEU A 122 -6.50 6.31 2.09
C LEU A 122 -6.53 5.00 1.30
N LEU A 123 -6.23 5.05 0.00
CA LEU A 123 -6.22 3.86 -0.84
C LEU A 123 -5.12 2.88 -0.44
N CYS A 124 -3.91 3.36 -0.17
CA CYS A 124 -2.78 2.53 0.28
C CYS A 124 -3.11 1.79 1.57
N PHE A 125 -3.47 2.53 2.62
CA PHE A 125 -3.75 1.93 3.92
C PHE A 125 -5.05 1.11 3.91
N GLY A 126 -6.08 1.58 3.20
CA GLY A 126 -7.35 0.87 3.09
C GLY A 126 -7.21 -0.46 2.35
N ILE A 127 -6.56 -0.47 1.19
CA ILE A 127 -6.31 -1.70 0.42
C ILE A 127 -5.44 -2.66 1.21
N SER A 128 -4.39 -2.17 1.88
CA SER A 128 -3.53 -3.01 2.73
C SER A 128 -4.31 -3.65 3.88
N SER A 129 -5.13 -2.87 4.59
CA SER A 129 -5.98 -3.38 5.66
C SER A 129 -6.96 -4.44 5.15
N ILE A 130 -7.57 -4.24 3.97
CA ILE A 130 -8.48 -5.21 3.36
C ILE A 130 -7.72 -6.47 2.94
N CYS A 131 -6.52 -6.33 2.37
CA CYS A 131 -5.66 -7.43 2.00
C CYS A 131 -5.39 -8.36 3.18
N HIS A 132 -4.89 -7.81 4.29
CA HIS A 132 -4.64 -8.58 5.51
C HIS A 132 -5.93 -9.13 6.12
N THR A 133 -7.05 -8.43 6.02
CA THR A 133 -8.34 -8.95 6.48
C THR A 133 -8.76 -10.19 5.69
N LEU A 134 -8.62 -10.16 4.36
CA LEU A 134 -9.05 -11.20 3.44
C LEU A 134 -8.00 -12.29 3.17
N HIS A 135 -6.82 -12.19 3.78
CA HIS A 135 -5.73 -13.15 3.60
C HIS A 135 -6.16 -14.61 3.89
N CYS A 136 -7.05 -14.83 4.88
CA CYS A 136 -7.58 -16.17 5.21
C CYS A 136 -8.76 -16.64 4.35
N HIS A 137 -9.08 -15.98 3.23
CA HIS A 137 -10.24 -16.32 2.41
C HIS A 137 -9.98 -17.55 1.53
N SER A 138 -9.13 -17.41 0.52
CA SER A 138 -8.70 -18.44 -0.43
C SER A 138 -7.45 -17.97 -1.14
N GLU A 139 -6.67 -18.89 -1.72
CA GLU A 139 -5.42 -18.56 -2.43
C GLU A 139 -5.64 -17.53 -3.55
N ALA A 140 -6.70 -17.70 -4.35
CA ALA A 140 -7.03 -16.79 -5.43
C ALA A 140 -7.42 -15.39 -4.93
N CYS A 141 -8.16 -15.32 -3.81
CA CYS A 141 -8.56 -14.04 -3.21
C CYS A 141 -7.36 -13.32 -2.59
N SER A 142 -6.55 -14.02 -1.79
CA SER A 142 -5.31 -13.47 -1.22
C SER A 142 -4.40 -12.96 -2.33
N GLY A 143 -4.10 -13.78 -3.34
CA GLY A 143 -3.20 -13.39 -4.41
C GLY A 143 -3.70 -12.22 -5.27
N LEU A 144 -5.02 -11.97 -5.34
CA LEU A 144 -5.55 -10.74 -5.94
C LEU A 144 -5.27 -9.52 -5.07
N TRP A 145 -5.59 -9.60 -3.78
CA TRP A 145 -5.40 -8.49 -2.85
C TRP A 145 -3.92 -8.17 -2.60
N ASP A 146 -3.03 -9.17 -2.60
CA ASP A 146 -1.58 -8.97 -2.52
C ASP A 146 -1.07 -8.11 -3.70
N ARG A 147 -1.61 -8.33 -4.91
CA ARG A 147 -1.29 -7.50 -6.09
C ARG A 147 -1.85 -6.09 -5.98
N LEU A 148 -3.07 -5.94 -5.44
CA LEU A 148 -3.69 -4.64 -5.23
C LEU A 148 -2.94 -3.83 -4.16
N ASP A 149 -2.52 -4.46 -3.07
CA ASP A 149 -1.72 -3.85 -2.01
C ASP A 149 -0.39 -3.32 -2.57
N TYR A 150 0.30 -4.15 -3.36
CA TYR A 150 1.51 -3.72 -4.07
C TYR A 150 1.28 -2.53 -5.01
N ALA A 151 0.18 -2.54 -5.78
CA ALA A 151 -0.18 -1.41 -6.64
C ALA A 151 -0.50 -0.15 -5.84
N ALA A 152 -1.09 -0.29 -4.66
CA ALA A 152 -1.44 0.82 -3.78
C ALA A 152 -0.21 1.51 -3.19
N ILE A 153 0.88 0.77 -2.89
CA ILE A 153 2.18 1.35 -2.51
C ILE A 153 2.71 2.26 -3.62
N ILE A 154 2.63 1.82 -4.88
CA ILE A 154 3.08 2.64 -6.02
C ILE A 154 2.21 3.89 -6.17
N LEU A 155 0.89 3.74 -6.03
CA LEU A 155 -0.03 4.87 -6.06
C LEU A 155 0.29 5.87 -4.95
N GLN A 156 0.64 5.40 -3.75
CA GLN A 156 1.07 6.26 -2.65
C GLN A 156 2.37 7.02 -2.96
N THR A 157 3.36 6.36 -3.56
CA THR A 157 4.60 7.03 -3.99
C THR A 157 4.34 8.09 -5.07
N VAL A 158 3.44 7.81 -6.02
CA VAL A 158 3.04 8.81 -7.02
C VAL A 158 2.31 9.98 -6.35
N GLY A 159 1.41 9.70 -5.42
CA GLY A 159 0.70 10.73 -4.65
C GLY A 159 1.64 11.64 -3.86
N SER A 160 2.65 11.07 -3.18
CA SER A 160 3.67 11.83 -2.45
C SER A 160 4.55 12.68 -3.37
N PHE A 161 4.86 12.20 -4.58
CA PHE A 161 5.55 13.00 -5.58
C PHE A 161 4.67 14.15 -6.06
N VAL A 162 3.38 13.91 -6.32
CA VAL A 162 2.45 14.97 -6.76
C VAL A 162 2.41 16.10 -5.74
N SER A 163 2.11 15.80 -4.46
CA SER A 163 2.04 16.80 -3.40
C SER A 163 3.38 17.43 -3.06
N GLY A 164 4.42 16.63 -2.88
CA GLY A 164 5.73 17.10 -2.46
C GLY A 164 6.40 18.00 -3.50
N ILE A 165 6.40 17.59 -4.77
CA ILE A 165 6.96 18.41 -5.87
C ILE A 165 6.15 19.70 -6.04
N TYR A 166 4.82 19.64 -5.86
CA TYR A 166 3.95 20.82 -5.97
C TYR A 166 4.40 21.94 -5.04
N VAL A 167 4.57 21.64 -3.74
CA VAL A 167 4.95 22.63 -2.75
C VAL A 167 6.44 23.00 -2.85
N THR A 168 7.32 22.02 -3.08
CA THR A 168 8.78 22.26 -3.17
C THR A 168 9.15 23.17 -4.34
N PHE A 169 8.49 23.04 -5.48
CA PHE A 169 8.77 23.83 -6.68
C PHE A 169 7.60 24.74 -7.05
N TYR A 170 6.91 25.28 -6.04
CA TYR A 170 5.68 26.05 -6.23
C TYR A 170 5.80 27.15 -7.28
N CYS A 171 6.84 28.01 -7.20
CA CYS A 171 7.13 29.07 -8.17
C CYS A 171 7.81 28.60 -9.48
N ASN A 172 8.17 27.32 -9.60
CA ASN A 172 8.95 26.79 -10.72
C ASN A 172 8.14 25.76 -11.52
N PRO A 173 7.22 26.20 -12.40
CA PRO A 173 6.33 25.28 -13.15
C PRO A 173 7.10 24.30 -14.04
N GLY A 174 8.22 24.72 -14.64
CA GLY A 174 9.06 23.82 -15.45
C GLY A 174 9.65 22.66 -14.66
N LEU A 175 10.07 22.90 -13.41
CA LEU A 175 10.60 21.84 -12.54
C LEU A 175 9.49 20.91 -12.03
N LYS A 176 8.29 21.44 -11.76
CA LYS A 176 7.11 20.63 -11.42
C LYS A 176 6.81 19.61 -12.53
N GLU A 177 6.70 20.08 -13.78
CA GLU A 177 6.42 19.19 -14.91
C GLU A 177 7.55 18.20 -15.19
N LEU A 178 8.81 18.61 -15.06
CA LEU A 178 9.96 17.71 -15.22
C LEU A 178 9.89 16.52 -14.25
N TYR A 179 9.68 16.77 -12.96
CA TYR A 179 9.68 15.69 -11.98
C TYR A 179 8.39 14.87 -11.98
N TRP A 180 7.24 15.49 -12.28
CA TRP A 180 6.00 14.74 -12.47
C TRP A 180 6.05 13.85 -13.71
N THR A 181 6.60 14.32 -14.84
CA THR A 181 6.79 13.46 -16.04
C THR A 181 7.72 12.29 -15.74
N MET A 182 8.83 12.51 -15.03
CA MET A 182 9.72 11.44 -14.58
C MET A 182 8.97 10.38 -13.76
N GLY A 183 8.18 10.79 -12.75
CA GLY A 183 7.39 9.89 -11.93
C GLY A 183 6.33 9.10 -12.73
N ARG A 184 5.64 9.77 -13.67
CA ARG A 184 4.65 9.13 -14.56
C ARG A 184 5.26 8.05 -15.46
N LEU A 185 6.46 8.29 -15.99
CA LEU A 185 7.14 7.32 -16.86
C LEU A 185 7.54 6.06 -16.09
N LEU A 186 8.12 6.23 -14.90
CA LEU A 186 8.53 5.11 -14.04
C LEU A 186 7.32 4.30 -13.54
N SER A 187 6.22 4.95 -13.15
CA SER A 187 5.02 4.25 -12.65
C SER A 187 4.29 3.47 -13.75
N THR A 188 4.21 4.01 -14.97
CA THR A 188 3.52 3.36 -16.10
C THR A 188 4.16 2.03 -16.49
N ILE A 189 5.48 1.94 -16.42
CA ILE A 189 6.24 0.71 -16.70
C ILE A 189 5.90 -0.39 -15.69
N ILE A 190 5.69 -0.04 -14.41
CA ILE A 190 5.44 -1.00 -13.33
C ILE A 190 3.96 -1.43 -13.29
N VAL A 191 3.04 -0.46 -13.27
CA VAL A 191 1.63 -0.67 -12.92
C VAL A 191 0.78 -1.05 -14.13
N VAL A 192 0.99 -0.37 -15.25
CA VAL A 192 -0.03 -0.34 -16.31
C VAL A 192 0.31 -1.30 -17.45
N ASN A 193 1.58 -1.51 -17.76
CA ASN A 193 1.94 -2.25 -18.96
C ASN A 193 1.70 -3.78 -18.81
N PRO A 194 0.70 -4.36 -19.49
CA PRO A 194 0.37 -5.78 -19.34
C PRO A 194 1.50 -6.70 -19.80
N ARG A 195 2.37 -6.23 -20.72
CA ARG A 195 3.50 -7.00 -21.25
C ARG A 195 4.53 -7.32 -20.17
N PHE A 196 4.64 -6.48 -19.14
CA PHE A 196 5.63 -6.62 -18.07
C PHE A 196 5.11 -7.36 -16.84
N GLN A 197 3.90 -7.92 -16.87
CA GLN A 197 3.30 -8.63 -15.73
C GLN A 197 3.70 -10.11 -15.64
N SER A 198 4.30 -10.68 -16.69
CA SER A 198 4.76 -12.08 -16.66
C SER A 198 5.96 -12.29 -15.72
N SER A 199 6.20 -13.54 -15.31
CA SER A 199 7.30 -13.90 -14.40
C SER A 199 8.68 -13.53 -14.96
N ARG A 200 8.84 -13.55 -16.30
CA ARG A 200 10.07 -13.16 -17.01
C ARG A 200 10.52 -11.73 -16.68
N TRP A 201 9.57 -10.81 -16.47
CA TRP A 201 9.86 -9.39 -16.23
C TRP A 201 9.93 -9.03 -14.74
N ARG A 202 9.91 -10.02 -13.84
CA ARG A 202 9.97 -9.79 -12.38
C ARG A 202 11.16 -8.93 -11.97
N LYS A 203 12.35 -9.18 -12.54
CA LYS A 203 13.56 -8.38 -12.26
C LYS A 203 13.39 -6.92 -12.67
N LEU A 204 12.81 -6.67 -13.85
CA LEU A 204 12.54 -5.32 -14.33
C LEU A 204 11.54 -4.60 -13.40
N ARG A 205 10.44 -5.25 -13.01
CA ARG A 205 9.46 -4.65 -12.10
C ARG A 205 10.07 -4.26 -10.75
N ILE A 206 10.91 -5.13 -10.17
CA ILE A 206 11.62 -4.83 -8.92
C ILE A 206 12.60 -3.67 -9.14
N ALA A 207 13.38 -3.69 -10.23
CA ALA A 207 14.34 -2.64 -10.53
C ALA A 207 13.67 -1.27 -10.72
N THR A 208 12.57 -1.20 -11.48
CA THR A 208 11.84 0.06 -11.69
C THR A 208 11.16 0.53 -10.40
N PHE A 209 10.68 -0.36 -9.53
CA PHE A 209 10.16 0.00 -8.21
C PHE A 209 11.23 0.64 -7.32
N VAL A 210 12.40 -0.01 -7.26
CA VAL A 210 13.55 0.52 -6.52
C VAL A 210 13.99 1.87 -7.11
N ALA A 211 14.05 1.98 -8.44
CA ALA A 211 14.37 3.22 -9.13
C ALA A 211 13.34 4.32 -8.85
N MET A 212 12.05 4.00 -8.80
CA MET A 212 10.99 4.96 -8.43
C MET A 212 11.22 5.51 -7.02
N GLY A 213 11.52 4.65 -6.04
CA GLY A 213 11.86 5.08 -4.68
C GLY A 213 13.08 6.00 -4.63
N PHE A 214 14.19 5.61 -5.25
CA PHE A 214 15.41 6.43 -5.28
C PHE A 214 15.28 7.70 -6.11
N SER A 215 14.38 7.74 -7.09
CA SER A 215 14.16 8.93 -7.91
C SER A 215 13.70 10.14 -7.10
N GLY A 216 13.12 9.93 -5.90
CA GLY A 216 12.78 10.99 -4.96
C GLY A 216 13.98 11.78 -4.43
N LEU A 217 15.20 11.23 -4.51
CA LEU A 217 16.43 11.96 -4.16
C LEU A 217 16.75 13.07 -5.16
N LEU A 218 16.36 12.92 -6.43
CA LEU A 218 16.65 13.91 -7.47
C LEU A 218 16.00 15.28 -7.22
N PRO A 219 14.67 15.39 -6.97
CA PRO A 219 14.07 16.68 -6.62
C PRO A 219 14.58 17.22 -5.28
N VAL A 220 14.89 16.36 -4.30
CA VAL A 220 15.46 16.79 -3.01
C VAL A 220 16.84 17.42 -3.19
N ILE A 221 17.73 16.78 -3.96
CA ILE A 221 19.07 17.31 -4.27
C ILE A 221 18.96 18.61 -5.08
N HIS A 222 18.09 18.66 -6.09
CA HIS A 222 17.90 19.87 -6.88
C HIS A 222 17.42 21.03 -6.01
N ALA A 223 16.39 20.80 -5.19
CA ALA A 223 15.89 21.79 -4.24
C ALA A 223 16.98 22.26 -3.27
N ALA A 224 17.82 21.35 -2.76
CA ALA A 224 18.95 21.70 -1.89
C ALA A 224 19.98 22.62 -2.58
N CYS A 225 20.15 22.50 -3.89
CA CYS A 225 21.07 23.32 -4.69
C CYS A 225 20.52 24.71 -5.02
N ILE A 226 19.20 24.88 -5.17
CA ILE A 226 18.59 26.16 -5.58
C ILE A 226 18.08 27.00 -4.42
N TYR A 227 17.71 26.37 -3.30
CA TYR A 227 17.21 27.07 -2.13
C TYR A 227 18.31 27.29 -1.10
N PRO A 228 18.39 28.48 -0.46
CA PRO A 228 19.35 28.75 0.61
C PRO A 228 19.19 27.76 1.77
N PHE A 229 20.31 27.32 2.37
CA PHE A 229 20.31 26.36 3.49
C PHE A 229 19.36 26.75 4.62
N ALA A 230 19.33 28.04 4.99
CA ALA A 230 18.46 28.56 6.05
C ALA A 230 16.95 28.45 5.74
N GLN A 231 16.58 28.20 4.48
CA GLN A 231 15.20 28.14 3.98
C GLN A 231 14.79 26.75 3.50
N TRP A 232 15.67 25.74 3.61
CA TRP A 232 15.43 24.37 3.15
C TRP A 232 14.12 23.77 3.66
N ASN A 233 13.77 24.01 4.92
CA ASN A 233 12.53 23.47 5.49
C ASN A 233 11.32 24.34 5.16
N GLN A 234 11.49 25.65 5.15
CA GLN A 234 10.43 26.62 4.95
C GLN A 234 9.93 26.61 3.49
N GLN A 235 10.83 26.62 2.52
CA GLN A 235 10.49 26.68 1.09
C GLN A 235 10.34 25.31 0.45
N ALA A 236 11.08 24.32 0.93
CA ALA A 236 11.24 23.05 0.21
C ALA A 236 11.01 21.81 1.06
N GLY A 237 10.75 21.94 2.37
CA GLY A 237 10.46 20.82 3.25
C GLY A 237 11.57 19.76 3.35
N LEU A 238 12.82 20.08 3.01
CA LEU A 238 13.86 19.07 2.79
C LEU A 238 14.15 18.22 4.03
N GLY A 239 14.17 18.82 5.22
CA GLY A 239 14.32 18.09 6.47
C GLY A 239 13.22 17.07 6.70
N TYR A 240 11.97 17.39 6.35
CA TYR A 240 10.85 16.44 6.44
C TYR A 240 11.06 15.27 5.49
N TYR A 241 11.47 15.52 4.23
CA TYR A 241 11.72 14.43 3.27
C TYR A 241 12.92 13.54 3.66
N LEU A 242 13.95 14.10 4.31
CA LEU A 242 15.07 13.32 4.84
C LEU A 242 14.62 12.41 5.99
N VAL A 243 13.81 12.93 6.92
CA VAL A 243 13.27 12.13 8.03
C VAL A 243 12.26 11.10 7.52
N GLU A 244 11.45 11.45 6.52
CA GLU A 244 10.56 10.53 5.80
C GLU A 244 11.34 9.35 5.19
N GLY A 245 12.42 9.65 4.45
CA GLY A 245 13.29 8.63 3.86
C GLY A 245 13.97 7.76 4.90
N LEU A 246 14.45 8.34 6.00
CA LEU A 246 15.02 7.60 7.12
C LEU A 246 13.99 6.65 7.76
N ALA A 247 12.76 7.12 7.98
CA ALA A 247 11.68 6.28 8.53
C ALA A 247 11.41 5.06 7.62
N LEU A 248 11.35 5.26 6.30
CA LEU A 248 11.17 4.16 5.35
C LEU A 248 12.33 3.16 5.38
N ILE A 249 13.58 3.63 5.45
CA ILE A 249 14.76 2.76 5.55
C ILE A 249 14.73 1.94 6.84
N LEU A 250 14.45 2.59 7.98
CA LEU A 250 14.36 1.92 9.27
C LEU A 250 13.26 0.85 9.26
N GLY A 251 12.10 1.14 8.68
CA GLY A 251 11.00 0.16 8.55
C GLY A 251 11.38 -1.11 7.79
N VAL A 252 12.33 -1.04 6.85
CA VAL A 252 12.83 -2.20 6.10
C VAL A 252 13.94 -2.94 6.85
N VAL A 253 14.78 -2.24 7.60
CA VAL A 253 15.95 -2.82 8.30
C VAL A 253 15.55 -3.50 9.61
N PHE A 254 14.50 -3.03 10.30
CA PHE A 254 14.05 -3.64 11.55
C PHE A 254 13.42 -5.02 11.33
N TYR A 255 14.21 -6.07 11.62
CA TYR A 255 13.81 -7.46 11.44
C TYR A 255 13.61 -8.18 12.77
N THR A 256 12.38 -8.61 13.03
CA THR A 256 11.97 -9.28 14.28
C THR A 256 11.15 -10.54 14.00
N LYS A 257 11.15 -11.48 14.95
CA LYS A 257 10.58 -12.84 14.81
C LYS A 257 9.52 -13.11 15.88
N PHE A 258 8.39 -12.40 15.80
CA PHE A 258 7.28 -12.55 16.72
C PHE A 258 5.98 -12.90 15.97
N ASP A 259 5.12 -13.73 16.59
CA ASP A 259 3.91 -14.25 15.95
C ASP A 259 2.74 -13.25 15.94
N ILE A 260 2.49 -12.56 17.06
CA ILE A 260 1.32 -11.69 17.25
C ILE A 260 1.70 -10.22 17.40
N TRP A 261 2.74 -9.90 18.17
CA TRP A 261 3.13 -8.51 18.47
C TRP A 261 4.58 -8.26 18.13
N GLY A 262 4.86 -7.19 17.40
CA GLY A 262 6.21 -6.79 17.02
C GLY A 262 6.79 -7.61 15.89
N ALA A 263 5.98 -8.26 15.05
CA ALA A 263 6.48 -8.92 13.83
C ALA A 263 7.11 -7.89 12.88
N SER A 264 8.11 -8.26 12.08
CA SER A 264 8.81 -7.33 11.19
C SER A 264 7.85 -6.59 10.24
N HIS A 265 6.85 -7.30 9.71
CA HIS A 265 5.82 -6.73 8.84
C HIS A 265 4.96 -5.67 9.55
N GLN A 266 4.69 -5.86 10.85
CA GLN A 266 3.97 -4.89 11.68
C GLN A 266 4.79 -3.63 11.90
N ILE A 267 6.08 -3.80 12.18
CA ILE A 267 7.01 -2.67 12.34
C ILE A 267 7.10 -1.88 11.03
N PHE A 268 7.22 -2.58 9.90
CA PHE A 268 7.20 -1.96 8.57
C PHE A 268 5.94 -1.11 8.36
N HIS A 269 4.74 -1.64 8.64
CA HIS A 269 3.49 -0.88 8.56
C HIS A 269 3.54 0.43 9.38
N LEU A 270 4.01 0.35 10.63
CA LEU A 270 4.10 1.52 11.51
C LEU A 270 5.05 2.60 10.95
N PHE A 271 6.19 2.20 10.37
CA PHE A 271 7.13 3.13 9.75
C PHE A 271 6.60 3.74 8.44
N VAL A 272 5.81 3.00 7.65
CA VAL A 272 5.14 3.56 6.46
C VAL A 272 4.11 4.62 6.88
N VAL A 273 3.34 4.37 7.95
CA VAL A 273 2.39 5.35 8.50
C VAL A 273 3.10 6.57 9.05
N LEU A 274 4.20 6.38 9.78
CA LEU A 274 5.04 7.47 10.28
C LEU A 274 5.60 8.32 9.14
N SER A 275 6.13 7.68 8.10
CA SER A 275 6.59 8.35 6.87
C SER A 275 5.47 9.18 6.24
N ALA A 276 4.26 8.63 6.14
CA ALA A 276 3.13 9.37 5.60
C ALA A 276 2.71 10.58 6.47
N ALA A 277 2.76 10.44 7.79
CA ALA A 277 2.50 11.53 8.72
C ALA A 277 3.55 12.65 8.61
N ILE A 278 4.83 12.30 8.49
CA ILE A 278 5.92 13.25 8.27
C ILE A 278 5.72 13.98 6.93
N HIS A 279 5.34 13.25 5.88
CA HIS A 279 5.12 13.84 4.57
C HIS A 279 4.01 14.90 4.58
N ILE A 280 2.81 14.56 5.09
CA ILE A 280 1.70 15.52 5.12
C ILE A 280 2.02 16.72 6.02
N TRP A 281 2.74 16.50 7.13
CA TRP A 281 3.20 17.59 7.97
C TRP A 281 4.19 18.49 7.23
N GLY A 282 5.16 17.93 6.51
CA GLY A 282 6.08 18.68 5.67
C GLY A 282 5.36 19.50 4.61
N VAL A 283 4.44 18.88 3.85
CA VAL A 283 3.66 19.55 2.81
C VAL A 283 2.84 20.71 3.38
N LEU A 284 2.12 20.50 4.49
CA LEU A 284 1.32 21.55 5.12
C LEU A 284 2.19 22.68 5.70
N SER A 285 3.36 22.36 6.26
CA SER A 285 4.28 23.35 6.82
C SER A 285 4.89 24.24 5.73
N VAL A 286 5.32 23.63 4.63
CA VAL A 286 5.83 24.36 3.46
C VAL A 286 4.72 25.21 2.85
N TYR A 287 3.52 24.65 2.71
CA TYR A 287 2.38 25.37 2.16
C TYR A 287 1.98 26.59 3.01
N ASP A 288 1.94 26.46 4.34
CA ASP A 288 1.67 27.59 5.24
C ASP A 288 2.74 28.69 5.06
N TRP A 289 4.02 28.31 4.95
CA TRP A 289 5.07 29.28 4.70
C TRP A 289 4.90 29.99 3.35
N ILE A 290 4.61 29.24 2.28
CA ILE A 290 4.32 29.74 0.93
C ILE A 290 3.17 30.74 0.98
N TYR A 291 2.04 30.38 1.60
CA TYR A 291 0.86 31.22 1.64
C TYR A 291 1.12 32.60 2.30
N ASN A 292 1.97 32.63 3.33
CA ASN A 292 2.21 33.84 4.10
C ASN A 292 3.39 34.70 3.60
N ASN A 293 4.34 34.12 2.86
CA ASN A 293 5.63 34.77 2.56
C ASN A 293 5.96 34.87 1.08
N LEU A 294 5.26 34.15 0.21
CA LEU A 294 5.73 33.97 -1.15
C LEU A 294 5.38 35.15 -2.05
N GLN A 295 6.40 35.61 -2.78
CA GLN A 295 6.26 36.37 -4.02
C GLN A 295 6.97 35.55 -5.11
N CYS A 296 6.18 34.84 -5.92
CA CYS A 296 6.63 34.48 -7.27
C CYS A 296 6.42 35.72 -8.16
#